data_AF-A0A951GY88-F1
#
_entry.id   AF-A0A951GY88-F1
#
_cell.length_a   1.000
_cell.length_b   1.000
_cell.length_c   1.000
_cell.angle_alpha   90.00
_cell.angle_beta   90.00
_cell.angle_gamma   90.00
#
_symmetry.space_group_name_H-M   'P 1'
#
loop_
_entity.id
_entity.type
_entity.pdbx_description
1 polymer ?
#
loop_
_entity_poly.entity_id
_entity_poly.type
_entity_poly.pdbx_seq_one_letter_code
_entity_poly.pdbx_strand_id
1 'polypeptide(L)'
;MELYDQLTDACSRPLRLDELLFAAAERVPGLVPTPQQMEAERERKLADKQGLELAQGLLAAELLADPRTGRHLVQSHLRPTGEALARLDQFRERGVIELGPVTVKRAGSAGVLELRNPRHLNAEDCLTLPETEWAVDLILLDPQIEVGVFRGGVVDHPRYAGQRVFGSGINLTHLYHGKIDFLFYLIRDLGYVNKIYRGVLGSRGPTEKLWIAAVEKFAIGGACQLLHVVDHVIATRGARLYLPARKEGIIPGASNLRLPRFVGDRAARQAILSGREWVAGEPDAAMLCDEVVAPEQVDGALSDRIEALTSSGLVNAAANRSALRVGAEPLDLFRKYMSVYAREQAYCHLSPALVRNLEQHWNADRRRL
;
A
#
# COMPACT_ATOMS: atom_id res chain seq x y z
N MET A 1 -7.34 -0.16 -27.15
CA MET A 1 -8.51 0.61 -26.69
C MET A 1 -9.82 -0.14 -26.94
N GLU A 2 -10.06 -0.65 -28.15
CA GLU A 2 -11.26 -1.45 -28.45
C GLU A 2 -11.49 -2.62 -27.48
N LEU A 3 -10.45 -3.40 -27.15
CA LEU A 3 -10.54 -4.48 -26.15
C LEU A 3 -11.02 -3.97 -24.79
N TYR A 4 -10.52 -2.82 -24.33
CA TYR A 4 -10.93 -2.25 -23.05
C TYR A 4 -12.41 -1.86 -23.07
N ASP A 5 -12.87 -1.24 -24.16
CA ASP A 5 -14.27 -0.85 -24.33
C ASP A 5 -15.18 -2.08 -24.35
N GLN A 6 -14.77 -3.19 -25.00
CA GLN A 6 -15.52 -4.45 -24.98
C GLN A 6 -15.62 -5.05 -23.57
N LEU A 7 -14.53 -5.03 -22.80
CA LEU A 7 -14.49 -5.61 -21.46
C LEU A 7 -15.22 -4.77 -20.41
N THR A 8 -15.20 -3.45 -20.56
CA THR A 8 -15.73 -2.48 -19.59
C THR A 8 -17.05 -1.84 -20.03
N ASP A 9 -17.65 -2.31 -21.13
CA ASP A 9 -18.82 -1.70 -21.74
C ASP A 9 -18.66 -0.17 -21.91
N ALA A 10 -17.61 0.21 -22.65
CA ALA A 10 -17.20 1.60 -22.87
C ALA A 10 -17.07 2.42 -21.57
N CYS A 11 -16.38 1.85 -20.56
CA CYS A 11 -16.18 2.44 -19.23
C CYS A 11 -17.45 2.57 -18.35
N SER A 12 -18.54 1.86 -18.68
CA SER A 12 -19.73 1.80 -17.82
C SER A 12 -19.57 0.77 -16.69
N ARG A 13 -18.85 -0.33 -16.97
CA ARG A 13 -18.58 -1.44 -16.04
C ARG A 13 -17.17 -1.29 -15.44
N PRO A 14 -17.05 -1.04 -14.12
CA PRO A 14 -15.74 -1.04 -13.47
C PRO A 14 -15.20 -2.47 -13.40
N LEU A 15 -13.92 -2.63 -13.73
CA LEU A 15 -13.15 -3.86 -13.49
C LEU A 15 -11.86 -3.45 -12.81
N ARG A 16 -11.48 -4.18 -11.76
CA ARG A 16 -10.15 -4.05 -11.16
C ARG A 16 -9.09 -4.61 -12.11
N LEU A 17 -7.84 -4.21 -11.92
CA LEU A 17 -6.74 -4.53 -12.84
C LEU A 17 -6.57 -6.04 -13.05
N ASP A 18 -6.59 -6.82 -11.97
CA ASP A 18 -6.53 -8.28 -12.01
C ASP A 18 -7.70 -8.89 -12.81
N GLU A 19 -8.93 -8.49 -12.50
CA GLU A 19 -10.14 -8.93 -13.21
C GLU A 19 -10.06 -8.59 -14.71
N LEU A 20 -9.62 -7.37 -15.02
CA LEU A 20 -9.49 -6.87 -16.38
C LEU A 20 -8.43 -7.65 -17.17
N LEU A 21 -7.27 -7.94 -16.57
CA LEU A 21 -6.20 -8.67 -17.22
C LEU A 21 -6.60 -10.13 -17.48
N PHE A 22 -7.28 -10.78 -16.55
CA PHE A 22 -7.77 -12.14 -16.78
C PHE A 22 -8.88 -12.20 -17.83
N ALA A 23 -9.81 -11.24 -17.83
CA ALA A 23 -10.81 -11.13 -18.89
C ALA A 23 -10.16 -10.85 -20.26
N ALA A 24 -9.07 -10.07 -20.29
CA ALA A 24 -8.29 -9.85 -21.51
C ALA A 24 -7.59 -11.13 -22.00
N ALA A 25 -7.07 -11.97 -21.09
CA ALA A 25 -6.47 -13.27 -21.44
C ALA A 25 -7.47 -14.21 -22.11
N GLU A 26 -8.73 -14.23 -21.63
CA GLU A 26 -9.80 -15.05 -22.21
C GLU A 26 -10.22 -14.53 -23.59
N ARG A 27 -10.32 -13.20 -23.74
CA ARG A 27 -10.78 -12.56 -24.98
C ARG A 27 -9.72 -12.60 -26.08
N VAL A 28 -8.45 -12.45 -25.72
CA VAL A 28 -7.31 -12.45 -26.64
C VAL A 28 -6.23 -13.39 -26.10
N PRO A 29 -6.31 -14.70 -26.40
CA PRO A 29 -5.34 -15.68 -25.95
C PRO A 29 -3.90 -15.28 -26.32
N GLY A 30 -3.00 -15.32 -25.34
CA GLY A 30 -1.59 -14.96 -25.52
C GLY A 30 -1.25 -13.48 -25.30
N LEU A 31 -2.24 -12.60 -25.11
CA LEU A 31 -1.98 -11.19 -24.80
C LEU A 31 -1.35 -11.01 -23.40
N VAL A 32 -1.91 -11.69 -22.42
CA VAL A 32 -1.45 -11.77 -21.03
C VAL A 32 -1.73 -13.17 -20.48
N PRO A 33 -1.03 -13.64 -19.43
CA PRO A 33 -1.21 -14.99 -18.89
C PRO A 33 -2.62 -15.23 -18.34
N THR A 34 -3.12 -16.45 -18.53
CA THR A 34 -4.36 -16.92 -17.94
C THR A 34 -4.21 -17.16 -16.43
N PRO A 35 -5.32 -17.24 -15.67
CA PRO A 35 -5.27 -17.62 -14.25
C PRO A 35 -4.52 -18.93 -13.98
N GLN A 36 -4.71 -19.94 -14.84
CA GLN A 36 -4.04 -21.23 -14.71
C GLN A 36 -2.52 -21.14 -14.96
N GLN A 37 -2.10 -20.33 -15.92
CA GLN A 37 -0.68 -20.07 -16.15
C GLN A 37 -0.05 -19.32 -14.97
N MET A 38 -0.79 -18.38 -14.37
CA MET A 38 -0.35 -17.66 -13.17
C MET A 38 -0.25 -18.58 -11.95
N GLU A 39 -1.15 -19.54 -11.80
CA GLU A 39 -1.06 -20.56 -10.76
C GLU A 39 0.19 -21.43 -10.91
N ALA A 40 0.50 -21.86 -12.14
CA ALA A 40 1.73 -22.59 -12.42
C ALA A 40 3.01 -21.74 -12.22
N GLU A 41 2.94 -20.43 -12.44
CA GLU A 41 4.03 -19.50 -12.13
C GLU A 41 4.27 -19.35 -10.62
N ARG A 42 3.21 -19.33 -9.80
CA ARG A 42 3.31 -19.23 -8.33
C ARG A 42 3.98 -20.43 -7.67
N GLU A 43 4.03 -21.57 -8.35
CA GLU A 43 4.72 -22.77 -7.86
C GLU A 43 6.23 -22.76 -8.09
N ARG A 44 6.74 -21.76 -8.81
CA ARG A 44 8.16 -21.59 -9.10
C ARG A 44 8.76 -20.58 -8.13
N LYS A 45 10.04 -20.78 -7.79
CA LYS A 45 10.82 -19.70 -7.18
C LYS A 45 10.97 -18.57 -8.17
N LEU A 46 11.26 -17.36 -7.68
CA LEU A 46 11.41 -16.17 -8.52
C LEU A 46 12.43 -16.36 -9.65
N ALA A 47 13.54 -17.04 -9.37
CA ALA A 47 14.59 -17.34 -10.33
C ALA A 47 14.16 -18.30 -11.45
N ASP A 48 13.14 -19.12 -11.20
CA ASP A 48 12.68 -20.20 -12.07
C ASP A 48 11.38 -19.83 -12.83
N LYS A 49 10.85 -18.63 -12.58
CA LYS A 49 9.66 -18.10 -13.26
C LYS A 49 9.93 -17.98 -14.76
N GLN A 50 8.91 -18.25 -15.58
CA GLN A 50 8.98 -18.07 -17.04
C GLN A 50 8.89 -16.60 -17.44
N GLY A 51 8.46 -15.73 -16.52
CA GLY A 51 8.38 -14.28 -16.72
C GLY A 51 7.09 -13.85 -17.41
N LEU A 52 6.03 -14.65 -17.31
CA LEU A 52 4.73 -14.35 -17.93
C LEU A 52 4.11 -13.03 -17.41
N GLU A 53 4.47 -12.67 -16.18
CA GLU A 53 4.05 -11.43 -15.50
C GLU A 53 4.49 -10.15 -16.23
N LEU A 54 5.51 -10.22 -17.09
CA LEU A 54 5.95 -9.05 -17.88
C LEU A 54 4.83 -8.53 -18.78
N ALA A 55 4.07 -9.44 -19.41
CA ALA A 55 2.96 -9.07 -20.29
C ALA A 55 1.87 -8.31 -19.53
N GLN A 56 1.60 -8.69 -18.27
CA GLN A 56 0.65 -7.99 -17.41
C GLN A 56 1.11 -6.55 -17.14
N GLY A 57 2.40 -6.36 -16.84
CA GLY A 57 2.99 -5.04 -16.60
C GLY A 57 2.95 -4.13 -17.82
N LEU A 58 3.26 -4.67 -19.00
CA LEU A 58 3.21 -3.92 -20.27
C LEU A 58 1.77 -3.51 -20.61
N LEU A 59 0.80 -4.43 -20.51
CA LEU A 59 -0.60 -4.09 -20.78
C LEU A 59 -1.13 -3.08 -19.75
N ALA A 60 -0.83 -3.26 -18.47
CA ALA A 60 -1.22 -2.30 -17.43
C ALA A 60 -0.63 -0.90 -17.69
N ALA A 61 0.64 -0.83 -18.11
CA ALA A 61 1.29 0.43 -18.46
C ALA A 61 0.57 1.16 -19.60
N GLU A 62 0.23 0.45 -20.67
CA GLU A 62 -0.49 1.01 -21.82
C GLU A 62 -1.90 1.49 -21.44
N LEU A 63 -2.64 0.68 -20.68
CA LEU A 63 -3.98 1.06 -20.21
C LEU A 63 -3.95 2.28 -19.29
N LEU A 64 -2.94 2.38 -18.44
CA LEU A 64 -2.73 3.54 -17.57
C LEU A 64 -2.21 4.75 -18.32
N ALA A 65 -1.51 4.59 -19.46
CA ALA A 65 -0.98 5.68 -20.26
C ALA A 65 -2.10 6.47 -20.97
N ASP A 66 -3.14 5.78 -21.42
CA ASP A 66 -4.32 6.40 -22.01
C ASP A 66 -5.14 7.18 -20.96
N PRO A 67 -5.50 8.46 -21.22
CA PRO A 67 -6.26 9.26 -20.26
C PRO A 67 -7.64 8.72 -19.91
N ARG A 68 -8.36 8.09 -20.85
CA ARG A 68 -9.72 7.60 -20.65
C ARG A 68 -9.71 6.29 -19.87
N THR A 69 -9.02 5.28 -20.39
CA THR A 69 -8.98 3.95 -19.77
C THR A 69 -8.21 3.98 -18.47
N GLY A 70 -7.11 4.73 -18.39
CA GLY A 70 -6.32 4.83 -17.18
C GLY A 70 -7.06 5.53 -16.04
N ARG A 71 -7.85 6.57 -16.33
CA ARG A 71 -8.69 7.22 -15.33
C ARG A 71 -9.79 6.28 -14.84
N HIS A 72 -10.49 5.61 -15.76
CA HIS A 72 -11.52 4.64 -15.41
C HIS A 72 -10.95 3.49 -14.58
N LEU A 73 -9.75 2.98 -14.90
CA LEU A 73 -9.08 1.92 -14.15
C LEU A 73 -8.70 2.36 -12.73
N VAL A 74 -8.08 3.54 -12.56
CA VAL A 74 -7.76 4.07 -11.23
C VAL A 74 -9.03 4.26 -10.41
N GLN A 75 -10.10 4.78 -11.00
CA GLN A 75 -11.39 4.95 -10.34
C GLN A 75 -12.05 3.61 -9.99
N SER A 76 -11.88 2.57 -10.82
CA SER A 76 -12.36 1.22 -10.53
C SER A 76 -11.71 0.66 -9.28
N HIS A 77 -10.40 0.89 -9.09
CA HIS A 77 -9.71 0.50 -7.86
C HIS A 77 -10.12 1.31 -6.63
N LEU A 78 -10.56 2.57 -6.78
CA LEU A 78 -11.05 3.38 -5.66
C LEU A 78 -12.45 2.96 -5.17
N ARG A 79 -13.19 2.14 -5.91
CA ARG A 79 -14.48 1.62 -5.43
C ARG A 79 -14.26 0.66 -4.25
N PRO A 80 -15.22 0.58 -3.31
CA PRO A 80 -15.20 -0.43 -2.26
C PRO A 80 -15.09 -1.85 -2.83
N THR A 81 -14.32 -2.71 -2.17
CA THR A 81 -14.29 -4.13 -2.51
C THR A 81 -15.61 -4.81 -2.11
N GLY A 82 -16.00 -5.84 -2.86
CA GLY A 82 -17.18 -6.64 -2.52
C GLY A 82 -17.05 -7.30 -1.13
N GLU A 83 -15.84 -7.75 -0.78
CA GLU A 83 -15.55 -8.38 0.51
C GLU A 83 -15.72 -7.42 1.71
N ALA A 84 -15.33 -6.14 1.55
CA ALA A 84 -15.56 -5.13 2.59
C ALA A 84 -17.06 -4.83 2.73
N LEU A 85 -17.78 -4.67 1.62
CA LEU A 85 -19.23 -4.43 1.64
C LEU A 85 -19.99 -5.57 2.32
N ALA A 86 -19.61 -6.82 2.03
CA ALA A 86 -20.23 -8.01 2.64
C ALA A 86 -20.03 -8.11 4.16
N ARG A 87 -19.00 -7.45 4.71
CA ARG A 87 -18.66 -7.46 6.15
C ARG A 87 -19.02 -6.16 6.87
N LEU A 88 -19.49 -5.15 6.15
CA LEU A 88 -19.66 -3.80 6.67
C LEU A 88 -20.67 -3.74 7.81
N ASP A 89 -21.81 -4.42 7.69
CA ASP A 89 -22.85 -4.40 8.73
C ASP A 89 -22.38 -5.15 9.98
N GLN A 90 -21.71 -6.30 9.82
CA GLN A 90 -21.09 -7.03 10.94
C GLN A 90 -20.07 -6.15 11.68
N PHE A 91 -19.20 -5.44 10.95
CA PHE A 91 -18.24 -4.53 11.56
C PHE A 91 -18.95 -3.37 12.26
N ARG A 92 -19.99 -2.80 11.66
CA ARG A 92 -20.73 -1.68 12.23
C ARG A 92 -21.40 -2.02 13.56
N GLU A 93 -21.97 -3.22 13.65
CA GLU A 93 -22.63 -3.75 14.85
C GLU A 93 -21.64 -4.04 15.98
N ARG A 94 -20.52 -4.70 15.67
CA ARG A 94 -19.56 -5.17 16.69
C ARG A 94 -18.53 -4.12 17.08
N GLY A 95 -18.26 -3.16 16.20
CA GLY A 95 -17.15 -2.20 16.33
C GLY A 95 -15.77 -2.86 16.27
N VAL A 96 -15.67 -4.15 15.92
CA VAL A 96 -14.40 -4.87 15.76
C VAL A 96 -14.58 -6.02 14.76
N ILE A 97 -13.57 -6.26 13.94
CA ILE A 97 -13.53 -7.40 13.01
C ILE A 97 -12.10 -7.89 12.81
N GLU A 98 -11.94 -9.21 12.72
CA GLU A 98 -10.69 -9.88 12.36
C GLU A 98 -10.78 -10.37 10.91
N LEU A 99 -9.78 -10.01 10.10
CA LEU A 99 -9.68 -10.29 8.67
C LEU A 99 -8.36 -11.02 8.42
N GLY A 100 -8.13 -12.15 9.10
CA GLY A 100 -6.86 -12.87 9.01
C GLY A 100 -5.69 -12.07 9.62
N PRO A 101 -4.70 -11.62 8.82
CA PRO A 101 -3.57 -10.85 9.35
C PRO A 101 -3.92 -9.40 9.65
N VAL A 102 -5.16 -8.95 9.50
CA VAL A 102 -5.56 -7.57 9.82
C VAL A 102 -6.70 -7.56 10.81
N THR A 103 -6.62 -6.69 11.82
CA THR A 103 -7.72 -6.42 12.74
C THR A 103 -8.16 -4.97 12.56
N VAL A 104 -9.46 -4.72 12.56
CA VAL A 104 -10.02 -3.36 12.61
C VAL A 104 -10.86 -3.21 13.86
N LYS A 105 -10.64 -2.14 14.64
CA LYS A 105 -11.41 -1.82 15.84
C LYS A 105 -11.82 -0.34 15.83
N ARG A 106 -13.09 -0.07 16.14
CA ARG A 106 -13.58 1.28 16.45
C ARG A 106 -13.14 1.65 17.87
N ALA A 107 -12.50 2.81 18.00
CA ALA A 107 -12.05 3.39 19.26
C ALA A 107 -12.52 4.85 19.32
N GLY A 108 -13.68 5.07 19.94
CA GLY A 108 -14.36 6.38 19.85
C GLY A 108 -14.72 6.71 18.40
N SER A 109 -14.28 7.87 17.93
CA SER A 109 -14.41 8.32 16.55
C SER A 109 -13.31 7.81 15.61
N ALA A 110 -12.37 6.99 16.09
CA ALA A 110 -11.30 6.42 15.26
C ALA A 110 -11.58 4.97 14.83
N GLY A 111 -11.12 4.64 13.62
CA GLY A 111 -11.00 3.26 13.13
C GLY A 111 -9.55 2.82 13.12
N VAL A 112 -9.17 1.93 14.03
CA VAL A 112 -7.80 1.45 14.18
C VAL A 112 -7.62 0.16 13.40
N LEU A 113 -6.84 0.22 12.33
CA LEU A 113 -6.31 -0.92 11.59
C LEU A 113 -4.99 -1.35 12.21
N GLU A 114 -4.91 -2.62 12.60
CA GLU A 114 -3.70 -3.28 13.04
C GLU A 114 -3.28 -4.38 12.06
N LEU A 115 -2.12 -4.21 11.40
CA LEU A 115 -1.52 -5.24 10.55
C LEU A 115 -0.67 -6.20 11.40
N ARG A 116 -0.95 -7.50 11.29
CA ARG A 116 -0.37 -8.60 12.07
C ARG A 116 0.16 -9.69 11.16
N ASN A 117 1.43 -9.57 10.78
CA ASN A 117 2.23 -10.65 10.23
C ASN A 117 3.41 -10.94 11.18
N PRO A 118 3.13 -11.56 12.35
CA PRO A 118 4.03 -11.49 13.52
C PRO A 118 5.35 -12.24 13.33
N ARG A 119 5.37 -13.28 12.48
CA ARG A 119 6.61 -14.01 12.14
C ARG A 119 7.53 -13.22 11.21
N HIS A 120 6.96 -12.31 10.42
CA HIS A 120 7.67 -11.56 9.38
C HIS A 120 7.72 -10.06 9.67
N LEU A 121 7.67 -9.64 10.94
CA LEU A 121 7.82 -8.22 11.32
C LEU A 121 6.79 -7.31 10.63
N ASN A 122 5.56 -7.80 10.46
CA ASN A 122 4.49 -7.12 9.72
C ASN A 122 4.86 -6.81 8.26
N ALA A 123 5.68 -7.67 7.64
CA ALA A 123 5.95 -7.62 6.21
C ALA A 123 4.68 -7.86 5.39
N GLU A 124 4.57 -7.14 4.28
CA GLU A 124 3.46 -7.23 3.34
C GLU A 124 3.71 -8.33 2.31
N ASP A 125 2.67 -9.10 2.00
CA ASP A 125 2.66 -10.12 0.94
C ASP A 125 1.24 -10.31 0.39
N CYS A 126 1.06 -11.26 -0.53
CA CYS A 126 -0.24 -11.56 -1.12
C CYS A 126 -1.28 -12.07 -0.11
N LEU A 127 -0.89 -12.45 1.12
CA LEU A 127 -1.81 -12.85 2.19
C LEU A 127 -2.24 -11.67 3.06
N THR A 128 -1.53 -10.55 3.03
CA THR A 128 -1.90 -9.36 3.81
C THR A 128 -2.61 -8.29 2.97
N LEU A 129 -2.34 -8.27 1.66
CA LEU A 129 -2.77 -7.19 0.77
C LEU A 129 -4.30 -7.08 0.66
N PRO A 130 -5.06 -8.14 0.34
CA PRO A 130 -6.51 -8.04 0.21
C PRO A 130 -7.17 -7.55 1.50
N GLU A 131 -6.81 -8.13 2.64
CA GLU A 131 -7.45 -7.84 3.93
C GLU A 131 -7.09 -6.44 4.44
N THR A 132 -5.91 -5.93 4.09
CA THR A 132 -5.55 -4.52 4.35
C THR A 132 -6.44 -3.58 3.54
N GLU A 133 -6.73 -3.88 2.27
CA GLU A 133 -7.66 -3.07 1.48
C GLU A 133 -9.10 -3.14 2.03
N TRP A 134 -9.54 -4.32 2.46
CA TRP A 134 -10.87 -4.47 3.07
C TRP A 134 -10.98 -3.67 4.35
N ALA A 135 -9.95 -3.70 5.19
CA ALA A 135 -9.88 -2.93 6.43
C ALA A 135 -9.96 -1.42 6.17
N VAL A 136 -9.23 -0.91 5.16
CA VAL A 136 -9.29 0.49 4.75
C VAL A 136 -10.69 0.87 4.25
N ASP A 137 -11.32 0.01 3.44
CA ASP A 137 -12.69 0.24 2.97
C ASP A 137 -13.69 0.29 4.13
N LEU A 138 -13.63 -0.65 5.07
CA LEU A 138 -14.49 -0.66 6.26
C LEU A 138 -14.35 0.62 7.09
N ILE A 139 -13.11 1.07 7.31
CA ILE A 139 -12.82 2.32 8.01
C ILE A 139 -13.42 3.50 7.24
N LEU A 140 -13.26 3.58 5.93
CA LEU A 140 -13.78 4.70 5.12
C LEU A 140 -15.31 4.71 5.02
N LEU A 141 -15.96 3.54 5.01
CA LEU A 141 -17.41 3.40 4.81
C LEU A 141 -18.24 3.51 6.09
N ASP A 142 -17.64 3.32 7.26
CA ASP A 142 -18.36 3.43 8.53
C ASP A 142 -18.58 4.91 8.91
N PRO A 143 -19.82 5.41 8.94
CA PRO A 143 -20.08 6.82 9.27
C PRO A 143 -19.75 7.19 10.72
N GLN A 144 -19.57 6.22 11.63
CA GLN A 144 -19.16 6.51 13.02
C GLN A 144 -17.66 6.73 13.18
N ILE A 145 -16.88 6.40 12.14
CA ILE A 145 -15.44 6.64 12.12
C ILE A 145 -15.20 7.98 11.40
N GLU A 146 -14.40 8.83 12.01
CA GLU A 146 -13.99 10.13 11.50
C GLU A 146 -12.52 10.11 11.07
N VAL A 147 -11.66 9.39 11.82
CA VAL A 147 -10.22 9.28 11.56
C VAL A 147 -9.80 7.81 11.46
N GLY A 148 -9.00 7.47 10.45
CA GLY A 148 -8.34 6.17 10.34
C GLY A 148 -7.00 6.16 11.07
N VAL A 149 -6.65 5.04 11.70
CA VAL A 149 -5.30 4.82 12.26
C VAL A 149 -4.71 3.57 11.62
N PHE A 150 -3.51 3.67 11.08
CA PHE A 150 -2.72 2.53 10.64
C PHE A 150 -1.62 2.26 11.67
N ARG A 151 -1.61 1.07 12.25
CA ARG A 151 -0.60 0.64 13.22
C ARG A 151 -0.15 -0.78 12.96
N GLY A 152 1.11 -1.07 13.27
CA GLY A 152 1.60 -2.45 13.24
C GLY A 152 1.32 -3.18 14.55
N GLY A 153 0.97 -4.46 14.43
CA GLY A 153 0.70 -5.34 15.56
C GLY A 153 1.95 -5.81 16.29
N VAL A 154 1.72 -6.53 17.38
CA VAL A 154 2.78 -7.22 18.14
C VAL A 154 3.37 -8.35 17.31
N VAL A 155 4.70 -8.52 17.37
CA VAL A 155 5.42 -9.53 16.60
C VAL A 155 6.06 -10.59 17.49
N ASP A 156 6.29 -11.79 16.93
CA ASP A 156 6.85 -12.96 17.62
C ASP A 156 8.33 -13.20 17.28
N HIS A 157 8.92 -12.34 16.44
CA HIS A 157 10.30 -12.47 16.00
C HIS A 157 11.28 -12.39 17.20
N PRO A 158 12.30 -13.27 17.32
CA PRO A 158 13.13 -13.36 18.52
C PRO A 158 13.74 -12.04 19.03
N ARG A 159 14.08 -11.14 18.12
CA ARG A 159 14.65 -9.81 18.44
C ARG A 159 13.63 -8.79 18.97
N TYR A 160 12.35 -8.97 18.64
CA TYR A 160 11.28 -7.98 18.89
C TYR A 160 10.04 -8.64 19.53
N ALA A 161 10.20 -9.81 20.13
CA ALA A 161 9.10 -10.58 20.71
C ALA A 161 8.33 -9.73 21.73
N GLY A 162 7.00 -9.72 21.62
CA GLY A 162 6.11 -8.97 22.49
C GLY A 162 6.11 -7.45 22.26
N GLN A 163 6.84 -6.96 21.26
CA GLN A 163 6.87 -5.54 20.91
C GLN A 163 6.06 -5.30 19.64
N ARG A 164 5.44 -4.12 19.54
CA ARG A 164 4.84 -3.64 18.31
C ARG A 164 5.93 -3.22 17.33
N VAL A 165 5.69 -3.50 16.05
CA VAL A 165 6.55 -3.12 14.94
C VAL A 165 5.66 -2.61 13.83
N PHE A 166 5.89 -1.43 13.29
CA PHE A 166 5.03 -0.87 12.26
C PHE A 166 5.02 -1.72 10.97
N GLY A 167 6.19 -1.96 10.37
CA GLY A 167 6.30 -2.89 9.25
C GLY A 167 7.68 -2.92 8.60
N SER A 168 8.12 -4.10 8.18
CA SER A 168 9.43 -4.31 7.53
C SER A 168 9.41 -4.24 6.00
N GLY A 169 8.32 -3.75 5.39
CA GLY A 169 8.17 -3.65 3.94
C GLY A 169 7.70 -4.96 3.32
N ILE A 170 8.11 -5.26 2.09
CA ILE A 170 7.68 -6.46 1.38
C ILE A 170 8.32 -7.72 1.99
N ASN A 171 7.57 -8.83 2.03
CA ASN A 171 8.09 -10.11 2.51
C ASN A 171 9.09 -10.69 1.50
N LEU A 172 10.38 -10.40 1.70
CA LEU A 172 11.46 -10.82 0.81
C LEU A 172 11.62 -12.34 0.72
N THR A 173 11.21 -13.09 1.76
CA THR A 173 11.21 -14.55 1.71
C THR A 173 10.13 -15.04 0.75
N HIS A 174 8.89 -14.52 0.86
CA HIS A 174 7.82 -14.87 -0.07
C HIS A 174 8.15 -14.42 -1.51
N LEU A 175 8.74 -13.23 -1.68
CA LEU A 175 9.20 -12.75 -2.98
C LEU A 175 10.19 -13.73 -3.62
N TYR A 176 11.23 -14.13 -2.88
CA TYR A 176 12.24 -15.07 -3.38
C TYR A 176 11.65 -16.43 -3.79
N HIS A 177 10.70 -16.95 -3.00
CA HIS A 177 10.01 -18.22 -3.28
C HIS A 177 8.84 -18.07 -4.26
N GLY A 178 8.71 -16.92 -4.95
CA GLY A 178 7.72 -16.71 -6.00
C GLY A 178 6.27 -16.58 -5.52
N LYS A 179 6.06 -16.38 -4.21
CA LYS A 179 4.75 -16.24 -3.57
C LYS A 179 4.23 -14.80 -3.54
N ILE A 180 5.00 -13.86 -4.11
CA ILE A 180 4.52 -12.51 -4.41
C ILE A 180 4.46 -12.35 -5.93
N ASP A 181 3.26 -12.06 -6.43
CA ASP A 181 3.00 -11.81 -7.85
C ASP A 181 3.29 -10.35 -8.20
N PHE A 182 3.63 -10.06 -9.45
CA PHE A 182 3.84 -8.71 -9.97
C PHE A 182 2.64 -7.80 -9.70
N LEU A 183 1.42 -8.31 -9.84
CA LEU A 183 0.23 -7.49 -9.61
C LEU A 183 0.09 -7.01 -8.17
N PHE A 184 0.77 -7.63 -7.19
CA PHE A 184 0.83 -7.14 -5.81
C PHE A 184 1.23 -5.66 -5.76
N TYR A 185 2.28 -5.28 -6.52
CA TYR A 185 2.80 -3.91 -6.54
C TYR A 185 1.74 -2.91 -7.01
N LEU A 186 1.05 -3.22 -8.11
CA LEU A 186 0.07 -2.33 -8.71
C LEU A 186 -1.24 -2.29 -7.91
N ILE A 187 -1.74 -3.44 -7.46
CA ILE A 187 -2.98 -3.53 -6.69
C ILE A 187 -2.83 -2.79 -5.37
N ARG A 188 -1.67 -2.91 -4.71
CA ARG A 188 -1.35 -2.15 -3.49
C ARG A 188 -1.48 -0.65 -3.68
N ASP A 189 -0.75 -0.10 -4.66
CA ASP A 189 -0.70 1.34 -4.89
C ASP A 189 -1.97 1.89 -5.55
N LEU A 190 -2.69 1.13 -6.39
CA LEU A 190 -3.98 1.55 -6.95
C LEU A 190 -5.14 1.42 -5.95
N GLY A 191 -5.07 0.41 -5.07
CA GLY A 191 -6.06 0.07 -4.06
C GLY A 191 -5.82 0.81 -2.76
N TYR A 192 -5.50 0.07 -1.69
CA TYR A 192 -5.59 0.60 -0.32
C TYR A 192 -4.69 1.82 -0.05
N VAL A 193 -3.50 1.91 -0.65
CA VAL A 193 -2.62 3.08 -0.47
C VAL A 193 -3.26 4.34 -1.08
N ASN A 194 -3.84 4.21 -2.28
CA ASN A 194 -4.53 5.30 -2.94
C ASN A 194 -5.90 5.58 -2.32
N LYS A 195 -6.55 4.61 -1.67
CA LYS A 195 -7.76 4.81 -0.87
C LYS A 195 -7.49 5.52 0.45
N ILE A 196 -6.38 5.21 1.14
CA ILE A 196 -5.90 6.02 2.27
C ILE A 196 -5.73 7.47 1.79
N TYR A 197 -5.11 7.66 0.62
CA TYR A 197 -4.87 9.00 0.09
C TYR A 197 -6.11 9.72 -0.46
N ARG A 198 -7.03 9.05 -1.15
CA ARG A 198 -8.14 9.65 -1.93
C ARG A 198 -9.54 9.21 -1.50
N GLY A 199 -9.64 8.40 -0.45
CA GLY A 199 -10.89 7.79 -0.03
C GLY A 199 -11.44 6.73 -0.99
N VAL A 200 -12.65 6.25 -0.69
CA VAL A 200 -13.38 5.34 -1.57
C VAL A 200 -14.34 6.10 -2.48
N LEU A 201 -14.43 5.71 -3.75
CA LEU A 201 -15.36 6.30 -4.69
C LEU A 201 -16.75 5.64 -4.58
N GLY A 202 -17.71 6.38 -4.05
CA GLY A 202 -19.13 5.99 -3.99
C GLY A 202 -20.00 6.70 -5.04
N SER A 203 -21.30 6.42 -5.04
CA SER A 203 -22.27 7.00 -5.98
C SER A 203 -22.44 8.53 -5.84
N ARG A 204 -22.09 9.09 -4.67
CA ARG A 204 -22.18 10.52 -4.37
C ARG A 204 -20.82 11.24 -4.41
N GLY A 205 -19.77 10.58 -4.89
CA GLY A 205 -18.39 11.08 -4.87
C GLY A 205 -17.50 10.32 -3.88
N PRO A 206 -16.26 10.81 -3.67
CA PRO A 206 -15.32 10.16 -2.76
C PRO A 206 -15.69 10.37 -1.30
N THR A 207 -15.59 9.32 -0.50
CA THR A 207 -15.61 9.39 0.97
C THR A 207 -14.17 9.29 1.47
N GLU A 208 -13.61 10.41 1.91
CA GLU A 208 -12.25 10.52 2.45
C GLU A 208 -12.27 10.72 3.96
N LYS A 209 -11.24 10.22 4.64
CA LYS A 209 -10.99 10.45 6.07
C LYS A 209 -9.53 10.79 6.28
N LEU A 210 -9.24 11.49 7.38
CA LEU A 210 -7.86 11.72 7.81
C LEU A 210 -7.27 10.40 8.31
N TRP A 211 -5.96 10.23 8.15
CA TRP A 211 -5.23 9.05 8.59
C TRP A 211 -4.05 9.41 9.49
N ILE A 212 -3.87 8.64 10.56
CA ILE A 212 -2.71 8.69 11.43
C ILE A 212 -1.91 7.40 11.26
N ALA A 213 -0.59 7.48 11.11
CA ALA A 213 0.31 6.34 11.23
C ALA A 213 0.99 6.35 12.61
N ALA A 214 0.94 5.22 13.32
CA ALA A 214 1.66 5.02 14.59
C ALA A 214 2.86 4.10 14.37
N VAL A 215 4.04 4.71 14.21
CA VAL A 215 5.29 4.04 13.82
C VAL A 215 6.10 3.62 15.04
N GLU A 216 5.99 2.34 15.39
CA GLU A 216 6.82 1.70 16.40
C GLU A 216 7.98 0.92 15.75
N LYS A 217 9.20 1.14 16.28
CA LYS A 217 10.48 0.52 15.85
C LYS A 217 10.99 0.88 14.45
N PHE A 218 10.22 0.64 13.40
CA PHE A 218 10.64 0.98 12.04
C PHE A 218 9.49 0.91 11.03
N ALA A 219 9.56 1.80 10.04
CA ALA A 219 8.79 1.75 8.81
C ALA A 219 9.77 1.56 7.65
N ILE A 220 9.82 0.35 7.09
CA ILE A 220 10.78 -0.03 6.04
C ILE A 220 10.01 -0.32 4.75
N GLY A 221 10.61 0.03 3.60
CA GLY A 221 10.08 -0.34 2.29
C GLY A 221 8.64 0.11 2.14
N GLY A 222 7.74 -0.80 1.75
CA GLY A 222 6.29 -0.58 1.66
C GLY A 222 5.68 0.18 2.84
N ALA A 223 6.06 -0.16 4.07
CA ALA A 223 5.56 0.50 5.27
C ALA A 223 5.98 1.98 5.32
N CYS A 224 7.23 2.30 4.96
CA CYS A 224 7.68 3.69 4.85
C CYS A 224 6.88 4.48 3.81
N GLN A 225 6.43 3.82 2.73
CA GLN A 225 5.65 4.47 1.67
C GLN A 225 4.27 4.95 2.17
N LEU A 226 3.71 4.26 3.18
CA LEU A 226 2.42 4.65 3.78
C LEU A 226 2.50 6.01 4.48
N LEU A 227 3.67 6.38 5.00
CA LEU A 227 3.88 7.66 5.66
C LEU A 227 3.69 8.85 4.69
N HIS A 228 3.83 8.61 3.39
CA HIS A 228 3.65 9.65 2.37
C HIS A 228 2.19 9.91 1.97
N VAL A 229 1.24 9.14 2.52
CA VAL A 229 -0.20 9.23 2.20
C VAL A 229 -1.11 9.44 3.41
N VAL A 230 -0.56 9.37 4.63
CA VAL A 230 -1.29 9.73 5.86
C VAL A 230 -1.20 11.22 6.15
N ASP A 231 -2.05 11.70 7.05
CA ASP A 231 -2.16 13.10 7.42
C ASP A 231 -1.38 13.44 8.70
N HIS A 232 -1.01 12.44 9.49
CA HIS A 232 -0.19 12.60 10.68
C HIS A 232 0.65 11.35 10.99
N VAL A 233 1.91 11.51 11.36
CA VAL A 233 2.84 10.43 11.72
C VAL A 233 3.32 10.62 13.16
N ILE A 234 2.91 9.70 14.03
CA ILE A 234 3.44 9.56 15.39
C ILE A 234 4.49 8.45 15.35
N ALA A 235 5.72 8.73 15.77
CA ALA A 235 6.80 7.76 15.78
C ALA A 235 7.41 7.60 17.17
N THR A 236 7.82 6.39 17.52
CA THR A 236 8.65 6.19 18.72
C THR A 236 10.05 6.76 18.49
N ARG A 237 10.63 7.43 19.48
CA ARG A 237 12.03 7.89 19.43
C ARG A 237 12.97 6.74 19.03
N GLY A 238 13.84 6.99 18.06
CA GLY A 238 14.73 5.98 17.50
C GLY A 238 14.11 5.06 16.46
N ALA A 239 12.83 5.25 16.09
CA ALA A 239 12.24 4.50 14.99
C ALA A 239 12.96 4.79 13.68
N ARG A 240 13.23 3.75 12.89
CA ARG A 240 13.97 3.85 11.63
C ARG A 240 13.01 3.94 10.44
N LEU A 241 13.21 4.91 9.57
CA LEU A 241 12.37 5.18 8.39
C LEU A 241 13.25 5.02 7.15
N TYR A 242 12.94 4.04 6.31
CA TYR A 242 13.91 3.63 5.28
C TYR A 242 13.28 2.99 4.03
N LEU A 243 13.87 3.30 2.86
CA LEU A 243 13.53 2.71 1.56
C LEU A 243 14.70 1.85 1.03
N PRO A 244 14.77 0.54 1.35
CA PRO A 244 15.83 -0.37 0.91
C PRO A 244 15.80 -0.75 -0.58
N ALA A 245 14.91 -0.16 -1.37
CA ALA A 245 14.60 -0.53 -2.75
C ALA A 245 15.81 -0.75 -3.66
N ARG A 246 16.89 0.04 -3.52
CA ARG A 246 18.15 -0.19 -4.26
C ARG A 246 18.76 -1.57 -3.97
N LYS A 247 18.82 -1.95 -2.68
CA LYS A 247 19.34 -3.24 -2.24
C LYS A 247 18.38 -4.38 -2.53
N GLU A 248 17.08 -4.10 -2.59
CA GLU A 248 16.07 -5.10 -2.95
C GLU A 248 16.05 -5.33 -4.46
N GLY A 249 16.25 -4.31 -5.29
CA GLY A 249 16.18 -4.42 -6.76
C GLY A 249 14.79 -4.16 -7.33
N ILE A 250 13.94 -3.45 -6.60
CA ILE A 250 12.56 -3.05 -6.98
C ILE A 250 12.37 -1.55 -6.84
N ILE A 251 11.26 -1.01 -7.36
CA ILE A 251 10.89 0.41 -7.21
C ILE A 251 10.06 0.57 -5.91
N PRO A 252 10.34 1.58 -5.05
CA PRO A 252 9.65 1.77 -3.78
C PRO A 252 8.24 2.37 -3.93
N GLY A 253 7.38 1.70 -4.69
CA GLY A 253 6.01 2.12 -4.99
C GLY A 253 5.97 3.59 -5.44
N ALA A 254 4.94 4.31 -5.02
CA ALA A 254 4.81 5.75 -5.32
C ALA A 254 5.76 6.68 -4.52
N SER A 255 6.78 6.18 -3.82
CA SER A 255 7.71 7.05 -3.09
C SER A 255 8.49 7.98 -4.01
N ASN A 256 8.83 7.55 -5.24
CA ASN A 256 9.49 8.41 -6.22
C ASN A 256 8.60 9.61 -6.62
N LEU A 257 7.28 9.46 -6.55
CA LEU A 257 6.31 10.54 -6.78
C LEU A 257 6.16 11.43 -5.54
N ARG A 258 6.12 10.82 -4.35
CA ARG A 258 5.61 11.49 -3.14
C ARG A 258 6.70 12.02 -2.22
N LEU A 259 7.78 11.27 -1.99
CA LEU A 259 8.84 11.61 -1.04
C LEU A 259 9.51 12.97 -1.30
N PRO A 260 9.77 13.40 -2.56
CA PRO A 260 10.36 14.71 -2.82
C PRO A 260 9.57 15.89 -2.25
N ARG A 261 8.24 15.75 -2.05
CA ARG A 261 7.38 16.80 -1.46
C ARG A 261 7.68 17.01 0.03
N PHE A 262 8.16 15.98 0.72
CA PHE A 262 8.46 16.02 2.15
C PHE A 262 9.89 16.45 2.41
N VAL A 263 10.87 15.86 1.70
CA VAL A 263 12.30 16.02 2.03
C VAL A 263 13.11 16.76 0.97
N GLY A 264 12.48 17.17 -0.14
CA GLY A 264 13.15 17.73 -1.31
C GLY A 264 13.84 16.68 -2.19
N ASP A 265 14.18 17.07 -3.42
CA ASP A 265 14.70 16.15 -4.45
C ASP A 265 16.03 15.48 -4.05
N ARG A 266 16.96 16.22 -3.42
CA ARG A 266 18.27 15.67 -3.03
C ARG A 266 18.18 14.59 -1.98
N ALA A 267 17.42 14.82 -0.91
CA ALA A 267 17.25 13.82 0.15
C ALA A 267 16.43 12.62 -0.35
N ALA A 268 15.42 12.85 -1.20
CA ALA A 268 14.66 11.76 -1.82
C ALA A 268 15.57 10.86 -2.69
N ARG A 269 16.47 11.44 -3.50
CA ARG A 269 17.46 10.68 -4.27
C ARG A 269 18.42 9.92 -3.37
N GLN A 270 18.90 10.52 -2.28
CA GLN A 270 19.77 9.81 -1.33
C GLN A 270 19.05 8.61 -0.70
N ALA A 271 17.78 8.75 -0.34
CA ALA A 271 16.99 7.65 0.20
C ALA A 271 16.79 6.53 -0.82
N ILE A 272 16.26 6.89 -2.00
CA ILE A 272 15.86 5.91 -3.01
C ILE A 272 17.06 5.29 -3.74
N LEU A 273 18.08 6.10 -4.08
CA LEU A 273 19.21 5.68 -4.91
C LEU A 273 20.48 5.37 -4.12
N SER A 274 20.58 5.79 -2.85
CA SER A 274 21.79 5.59 -2.03
C SER A 274 21.52 4.88 -0.71
N GLY A 275 20.25 4.65 -0.36
CA GLY A 275 19.90 3.96 0.87
C GLY A 275 20.04 4.83 2.12
N ARG A 276 19.79 6.15 2.02
CA ARG A 276 19.67 7.01 3.22
C ARG A 276 18.50 6.55 4.07
N GLU A 277 18.73 6.54 5.37
CA GLU A 277 17.77 6.25 6.43
C GLU A 277 17.58 7.50 7.29
N TRP A 278 16.39 7.65 7.85
CA TRP A 278 16.08 8.63 8.89
C TRP A 278 15.77 7.94 10.22
N VAL A 279 16.13 8.59 11.31
CA VAL A 279 15.87 8.12 12.67
C VAL A 279 14.96 9.11 13.39
N ALA A 280 13.79 8.65 13.83
CA ALA A 280 12.80 9.50 14.50
C ALA A 280 13.39 10.16 15.76
N GLY A 281 13.31 11.49 15.80
CA GLY A 281 13.88 12.32 16.87
C GLY A 281 15.20 13.00 16.50
N GLU A 282 15.81 12.64 15.37
CA GLU A 282 16.90 13.41 14.77
C GLU A 282 16.34 14.58 13.93
N PRO A 283 17.07 15.71 13.78
CA PRO A 283 16.55 16.90 13.11
C PRO A 283 16.09 16.68 11.66
N ASP A 284 16.71 15.74 10.94
CA ASP A 284 16.39 15.49 9.54
C ASP A 284 15.17 14.57 9.34
N ALA A 285 14.74 13.85 10.38
CA ALA A 285 13.53 13.04 10.40
C ALA A 285 12.25 13.86 10.67
N ALA A 286 12.38 15.12 11.11
CA ALA A 286 11.25 16.01 11.39
C ALA A 286 10.35 16.30 10.17
N MET A 287 10.86 16.03 8.96
CA MET A 287 10.08 16.15 7.71
C MET A 287 9.21 14.91 7.40
N LEU A 288 9.37 13.83 8.16
CA LEU A 288 8.68 12.54 7.98
C LEU A 288 7.92 12.09 9.24
N CYS A 289 8.13 12.75 10.37
CA CYS A 289 7.42 12.51 11.62
C CYS A 289 6.90 13.84 12.18
N ASP A 290 5.60 13.91 12.41
CA ASP A 290 4.97 15.08 13.01
C ASP A 290 5.14 15.09 14.53
N GLU A 291 5.16 13.91 15.14
CA GLU A 291 5.30 13.74 16.58
C GLU A 291 6.24 12.58 16.92
N VAL A 292 7.16 12.80 17.86
CA VAL A 292 8.12 11.78 18.31
C VAL A 292 8.03 11.61 19.83
N VAL A 293 7.56 10.43 20.25
CA VAL A 293 7.25 10.12 21.65
C VAL A 293 8.04 8.93 22.18
N ALA A 294 8.06 8.73 23.50
CA ALA A 294 8.58 7.50 24.08
C ALA A 294 7.64 6.32 23.75
N PRO A 295 8.14 5.07 23.65
CA PRO A 295 7.31 3.90 23.34
C PRO A 295 6.05 3.75 24.20
N GLU A 296 6.15 4.02 25.49
CA GLU A 296 5.06 3.95 26.46
C GLU A 296 4.02 5.08 26.34
N GLN A 297 4.30 6.10 25.52
CA GLN A 297 3.43 7.27 25.32
C GLN A 297 2.63 7.22 24.00
N VAL A 298 2.86 6.23 23.14
CA VAL A 298 2.21 6.15 21.80
C VAL A 298 0.70 6.12 21.91
N ASP A 299 0.14 5.36 22.87
CA ASP A 299 -1.31 5.24 23.03
C ASP A 299 -1.95 6.57 23.48
N GLY A 300 -1.28 7.30 24.38
CA GLY A 300 -1.71 8.64 24.80
C GLY A 300 -1.65 9.64 23.65
N ALA A 301 -0.52 9.68 22.93
CA ALA A 301 -0.34 10.55 21.77
C ALA A 301 -1.38 10.29 20.66
N LEU A 302 -1.70 9.02 20.41
CA LEU A 302 -2.79 8.64 19.50
C LEU A 302 -4.14 9.19 19.98
N SER A 303 -4.48 9.00 21.26
CA SER A 303 -5.73 9.49 21.84
C SER A 303 -5.85 11.02 21.71
N ASP A 304 -4.80 11.74 22.10
CA ASP A 304 -4.75 13.21 22.06
C ASP A 304 -4.87 13.71 20.62
N ARG A 305 -4.21 13.06 19.67
CA ARG A 305 -4.29 13.43 18.24
C ARG A 305 -5.67 13.18 17.66
N ILE A 306 -6.30 12.04 17.98
CA ILE A 306 -7.66 11.73 17.54
C ILE A 306 -8.64 12.78 18.07
N GLU A 307 -8.55 13.13 19.35
CA GLU A 307 -9.38 14.17 19.96
C GLU A 307 -9.14 15.53 19.31
N ALA A 308 -7.87 15.92 19.11
CA ALA A 308 -7.53 17.19 18.48
C ALA A 308 -8.08 17.32 17.05
N LEU A 309 -8.07 16.22 16.27
CA LEU A 309 -8.63 16.21 14.92
C LEU A 309 -10.17 16.24 14.93
N THR A 310 -10.83 15.60 15.89
CA THR A 310 -12.29 15.37 15.85
C THR A 310 -13.11 16.36 16.69
N SER A 311 -12.51 17.03 17.67
CA SER A 311 -13.20 17.91 18.64
C SER A 311 -13.98 19.10 18.05
N SER A 312 -13.62 19.57 16.85
CA SER A 312 -14.31 20.69 16.16
C SER A 312 -15.16 20.24 14.97
N GLY A 313 -15.34 18.94 14.79
CA GLY A 313 -15.96 18.32 13.61
C GLY A 313 -15.03 18.31 12.40
N LEU A 314 -15.11 17.24 11.58
CA LEU A 314 -14.13 17.00 10.50
C LEU A 314 -14.45 17.63 9.14
N VAL A 315 -15.61 18.28 8.98
CA VAL A 315 -16.05 18.79 7.66
C VAL A 315 -15.01 19.72 7.04
N ASN A 316 -14.43 20.62 7.84
CA ASN A 316 -13.38 21.54 7.40
C ASN A 316 -12.08 20.79 7.06
N ALA A 317 -11.58 19.93 7.97
CA ALA A 317 -10.31 19.26 7.79
C ALA A 317 -10.31 18.29 6.59
N ALA A 318 -11.41 17.55 6.37
CA ALA A 318 -11.57 16.67 5.22
C ALA A 318 -11.64 17.45 3.89
N ALA A 319 -12.29 18.62 3.88
CA ALA A 319 -12.32 19.51 2.72
C ALA A 319 -10.93 20.11 2.41
N ASN A 320 -10.21 20.58 3.43
CA ASN A 320 -8.84 21.09 3.28
C ASN A 320 -7.89 20.00 2.78
N ARG A 321 -7.98 18.80 3.34
CA ARG A 321 -7.24 17.62 2.88
C ARG A 321 -7.50 17.36 1.39
N SER A 322 -8.76 17.36 0.98
CA SER A 322 -9.14 17.16 -0.43
C SER A 322 -8.55 18.24 -1.34
N ALA A 323 -8.56 19.50 -0.91
CA ALA A 323 -7.99 20.63 -1.65
C ALA A 323 -6.46 20.54 -1.78
N LEU A 324 -5.76 20.27 -0.67
CA LEU A 324 -4.30 20.04 -0.65
C LEU A 324 -3.90 18.92 -1.61
N ARG A 325 -4.63 17.80 -1.55
CA ARG A 325 -4.40 16.60 -2.34
C ARG A 325 -4.50 16.85 -3.84
N VAL A 326 -5.53 17.57 -4.30
CA VAL A 326 -5.70 17.85 -5.73
C VAL A 326 -4.57 18.74 -6.26
N GLY A 327 -4.08 19.69 -5.47
CA GLY A 327 -2.91 20.51 -5.82
C GLY A 327 -1.59 19.73 -5.82
N ALA A 328 -1.37 18.88 -4.81
CA ALA A 328 -0.12 18.14 -4.64
C ALA A 328 0.01 16.91 -5.56
N GLU A 329 -1.12 16.27 -5.90
CA GLU A 329 -1.15 15.07 -6.73
C GLU A 329 -2.49 14.97 -7.48
N PRO A 330 -2.64 15.69 -8.61
CA PRO A 330 -3.77 15.49 -9.51
C PRO A 330 -3.89 14.02 -9.94
N LEU A 331 -5.11 13.54 -10.15
CA LEU A 331 -5.35 12.14 -10.52
C LEU A 331 -4.58 11.75 -11.80
N ASP A 332 -4.50 12.66 -12.78
CA ASP A 332 -3.76 12.42 -14.02
C ASP A 332 -2.25 12.31 -13.81
N LEU A 333 -1.68 13.01 -12.82
CA LEU A 333 -0.26 12.88 -12.47
C LEU A 333 0.00 11.49 -11.86
N PHE A 334 -0.82 11.08 -10.89
CA PHE A 334 -0.74 9.75 -10.30
C PHE A 334 -0.90 8.66 -11.36
N ARG A 335 -1.91 8.77 -12.25
CA ARG A 335 -2.14 7.83 -13.35
C ARG A 335 -0.92 7.71 -14.27
N LYS A 336 -0.35 8.83 -14.73
CA LYS A 336 0.85 8.82 -15.58
C LYS A 336 2.04 8.18 -14.87
N TYR A 337 2.21 8.48 -13.58
CA TYR A 337 3.23 7.84 -12.77
C TYR A 337 3.02 6.31 -12.69
N MET A 338 1.79 5.87 -12.42
CA MET A 338 1.46 4.43 -12.33
C MET A 338 1.65 3.69 -13.65
N SER A 339 1.48 4.35 -14.80
CA SER A 339 1.84 3.78 -16.11
C SER A 339 3.33 3.47 -16.21
N VAL A 340 4.19 4.42 -15.84
CA VAL A 340 5.65 4.20 -15.80
C VAL A 340 5.99 3.13 -14.76
N TYR A 341 5.42 3.23 -13.55
CA TYR A 341 5.64 2.26 -12.49
C TYR A 341 5.29 0.83 -12.93
N ALA A 342 4.14 0.61 -13.58
CA ALA A 342 3.74 -0.70 -14.09
C ALA A 342 4.78 -1.32 -15.02
N ARG A 343 5.31 -0.55 -15.97
CA ARG A 343 6.33 -1.03 -16.90
C ARG A 343 7.65 -1.30 -16.20
N GLU A 344 8.20 -0.30 -15.51
CA GLU A 344 9.54 -0.39 -14.93
C GLU A 344 9.59 -1.42 -13.79
N GLN A 345 8.53 -1.50 -12.97
CA GLN A 345 8.44 -2.49 -11.90
C GLN A 345 8.35 -3.92 -12.44
N ALA A 346 7.72 -4.16 -13.60
CA ALA A 346 7.66 -5.49 -14.20
C ALA A 346 9.07 -5.96 -14.62
N TYR A 347 9.88 -5.06 -15.19
CA TYR A 347 11.28 -5.35 -15.51
C TYR A 347 12.13 -5.59 -14.25
N CYS A 348 11.91 -4.81 -13.17
CA CYS A 348 12.58 -5.04 -11.90
C CYS A 348 12.22 -6.40 -11.27
N HIS A 349 10.92 -6.72 -11.20
CA HIS A 349 10.38 -7.94 -10.59
C HIS A 349 10.91 -9.23 -11.22
N LEU A 350 11.15 -9.22 -12.53
CA LEU A 350 11.65 -10.39 -13.26
C LEU A 350 13.16 -10.32 -13.54
N SER A 351 13.85 -9.35 -12.95
CA SER A 351 15.28 -9.16 -13.19
C SER A 351 16.11 -10.23 -12.49
N PRO A 352 17.09 -10.86 -13.18
CA PRO A 352 18.09 -11.68 -12.50
C PRO A 352 18.88 -10.92 -11.42
N ALA A 353 18.95 -9.58 -11.51
CA ALA A 353 19.59 -8.76 -10.49
C ALA A 353 18.81 -8.75 -9.17
N LEU A 354 17.47 -8.80 -9.21
CA LEU A 354 16.64 -8.91 -8.00
C LEU A 354 16.96 -10.19 -7.24
N VAL A 355 17.00 -11.34 -7.92
CA VAL A 355 17.37 -12.62 -7.30
C VAL A 355 18.76 -12.55 -6.65
N ARG A 356 19.77 -12.07 -7.39
CA ARG A 356 21.14 -11.92 -6.85
C ARG A 356 21.19 -11.00 -5.64
N ASN A 357 20.43 -9.91 -5.66
CA ASN A 357 20.36 -8.96 -4.56
C ASN A 357 19.73 -9.59 -3.31
N LEU A 358 18.67 -10.39 -3.46
CA LEU A 358 18.04 -11.14 -2.36
C LEU A 358 19.02 -12.16 -1.75
N GLU A 359 19.81 -12.84 -2.57
CA GLU A 359 20.84 -13.77 -2.09
C GLU A 359 21.96 -13.01 -1.35
N GLN A 360 22.51 -11.95 -1.93
CA GLN A 360 23.67 -11.23 -1.40
C GLN A 360 23.36 -10.37 -0.16
N HIS A 361 22.19 -9.74 -0.12
CA HIS A 361 21.87 -8.76 0.92
C HIS A 361 20.88 -9.29 1.97
N TRP A 362 20.10 -10.33 1.64
CA TRP A 362 19.10 -10.90 2.54
C TRP A 362 19.39 -12.36 2.95
N ASN A 363 20.39 -13.00 2.34
CA ASN A 363 20.68 -14.44 2.50
C ASN A 363 19.43 -15.30 2.25
N ALA A 364 18.70 -14.98 1.17
CA ALA A 364 17.41 -15.60 0.87
C ALA A 364 17.52 -17.11 0.63
N ASP A 365 18.66 -17.59 0.13
CA ASP A 365 19.01 -19.01 -0.06
C ASP A 365 18.93 -19.84 1.23
N ARG A 366 19.17 -19.22 2.39
CA ARG A 366 19.15 -19.87 3.71
C ARG A 366 17.81 -19.78 4.42
N ARG A 367 16.85 -19.04 3.86
CA ARG A 367 15.54 -18.79 4.48
C ARG A 367 14.49 -19.75 3.92
N ARG A 368 13.70 -20.32 4.82
CA ARG A 368 12.56 -21.19 4.49
C ARG A 368 11.26 -20.41 4.61
N LEU A 369 10.25 -20.84 3.84
CA LEU A 369 8.87 -20.35 3.97
C LEU A 369 8.35 -20.57 5.39
#